data_AF-A0A435WVZ6-F1
#
_entry.id   AF-A0A435WVZ6-F1
#
_cell.length_a   1.000
_cell.length_b   1.000
_cell.length_c   1.000
_cell.angle_alpha   90.00
_cell.angle_beta   90.00
_cell.angle_gamma   90.00
#
_symmetry.space_group_name_H-M   'P 1'
#
loop_
_entity.id
_entity.type
_entity.pdbx_description
1 polymer ?
#
loop_
_entity_poly.entity_id
_entity_poly.type
_entity_poly.pdbx_seq_one_letter_code
_entity_poly.pdbx_strand_id
1 'polypeptide(L)'
;MNLLDIFKRRSSAPVARERLQVLLAYERRNRSQPDLVSILREEIMAVIAKHVQIDQDYLQVSMDRGETMSTLEIDIQIPNKSAVPMAMAG
;
A
#
# COMPACT_ATOMS: atom_id res chain seq x y z
N MET A 1 28.57 -3.03 -39.24
CA MET A 1 27.96 -2.85 -37.91
C MET A 1 27.52 -1.40 -37.78
N ASN A 2 26.24 -1.14 -37.50
CA ASN A 2 25.70 0.22 -37.50
C ASN A 2 25.84 0.88 -36.12
N LEU A 3 26.45 2.05 -36.08
CA LEU A 3 26.71 2.84 -34.86
C LEU A 3 25.44 3.57 -34.33
N LEU A 4 24.34 3.52 -35.08
CA LEU A 4 23.10 4.25 -34.79
C LEU A 4 22.19 3.54 -33.77
N ASP A 5 22.42 2.28 -33.44
CA ASP A 5 21.60 1.53 -32.47
C ASP A 5 21.89 1.90 -31.00
N ILE A 6 23.00 2.59 -30.72
CA ILE A 6 23.41 3.00 -29.36
C ILE A 6 22.53 4.17 -28.84
N PHE A 7 21.88 4.92 -29.72
CA PHE A 7 21.04 6.08 -29.37
C PHE A 7 19.56 5.76 -29.14
N LYS A 8 19.13 4.48 -29.22
CA LYS A 8 17.79 4.10 -28.77
C LYS A 8 17.71 4.22 -27.24
N ARG A 9 17.23 5.38 -26.78
CA ARG A 9 16.88 5.62 -25.38
C ARG A 9 15.98 4.49 -24.91
N ARG A 10 16.47 3.68 -23.97
CA ARG A 10 15.61 2.80 -23.16
C ARG A 10 14.58 3.69 -22.50
N SER A 11 13.34 3.68 -23.00
CA SER A 11 12.21 4.16 -22.24
C SER A 11 12.06 3.20 -21.07
N SER A 12 12.60 3.57 -19.90
CA SER A 12 12.30 2.88 -18.66
C SER A 12 10.80 3.02 -18.47
N ALA A 13 10.06 1.92 -18.64
CA ALA A 13 8.65 1.91 -18.33
C ALA A 13 8.49 2.49 -16.91
N PRO A 14 7.64 3.51 -16.71
CA PRO A 14 7.37 3.99 -15.37
C PRO A 14 6.65 2.85 -14.65
N VAL A 15 7.39 2.10 -13.84
CA VAL A 15 6.79 1.19 -12.86
C VAL A 15 6.17 2.09 -11.81
N ALA A 16 5.00 2.65 -12.12
CA ALA A 16 4.20 3.42 -11.19
C ALA A 16 3.70 2.44 -10.14
N ARG A 17 4.40 2.40 -8.99
CA ARG A 17 3.96 1.69 -7.80
C ARG A 17 2.86 2.53 -7.17
N GLU A 18 1.68 1.95 -7.02
CA GLU A 18 0.60 2.59 -6.29
C GLU A 18 0.82 2.35 -4.80
N ARG A 19 0.54 3.35 -3.96
CA ARG A 19 0.70 3.24 -2.50
C ARG A 19 -0.57 3.73 -1.82
N LEU A 20 -1.06 2.95 -0.88
CA LEU A 20 -2.21 3.29 -0.06
C LEU A 20 -1.74 3.52 1.38
N GLN A 21 -2.00 4.72 1.91
CA GLN A 21 -1.74 5.06 3.31
C GLN A 21 -3.06 5.38 4.00
N VAL A 22 -3.29 4.78 5.16
CA VAL A 22 -4.45 5.02 6.01
C VAL A 22 -3.96 5.41 7.40
N LEU A 23 -4.35 6.60 7.84
CA LEU A 23 -4.10 7.10 9.19
C LEU A 23 -5.44 7.19 9.92
N LEU A 24 -5.55 6.47 11.04
CA LEU A 24 -6.71 6.48 11.91
C LEU A 24 -6.31 6.98 13.29
N ALA A 25 -7.08 7.91 13.83
CA ALA A 25 -6.84 8.53 15.12
C ALA A 25 -8.17 8.53 15.88
N TYR A 26 -8.19 7.86 17.03
CA TYR A 26 -9.41 7.64 17.81
C TYR A 26 -9.21 8.05 19.26
N GLU A 27 -10.05 8.97 19.74
CA GLU A 27 -10.08 9.42 21.12
C GLU A 27 -11.09 8.59 21.92
N ARG A 28 -10.62 7.93 22.97
CA ARG A 28 -11.46 7.17 23.90
C ARG A 28 -12.06 8.11 24.93
N ARG A 29 -13.40 8.25 24.91
CA ARG A 29 -14.13 8.98 25.96
C ARG A 29 -14.26 8.20 27.27
N ASN A 30 -14.23 6.87 27.21
CA ASN A 30 -14.33 5.99 28.38
C ASN A 30 -13.29 4.85 28.29
N ARG A 31 -12.59 4.56 29.40
CA ARG A 31 -11.59 3.46 29.49
C ARG A 31 -12.16 2.06 29.31
N SER A 32 -13.46 1.89 29.50
CA SER A 32 -14.18 0.62 29.39
C SER A 32 -14.66 0.30 27.97
N GLN A 33 -14.38 1.15 26.99
CA GLN A 33 -14.78 0.91 25.61
C GLN A 33 -13.81 -0.05 24.92
N PRO A 34 -14.29 -1.05 24.15
CA PRO A 34 -13.43 -1.96 23.40
C PRO A 34 -12.48 -1.19 22.49
N ASP A 35 -11.30 -1.77 22.25
CA ASP A 35 -10.26 -1.16 21.42
C ASP A 35 -10.69 -1.14 19.94
N LEU A 36 -11.52 -0.15 19.60
CA LEU A 36 -12.10 0.06 18.28
C LEU A 36 -11.02 0.09 17.19
N VAL A 37 -9.85 0.64 17.52
CA VAL A 37 -8.71 0.71 16.60
C VAL A 37 -8.18 -0.67 16.25
N SER A 38 -8.12 -1.60 17.23
CA SER A 38 -7.75 -2.99 16.97
C SER A 38 -8.77 -3.72 16.09
N ILE A 39 -10.07 -3.47 16.30
CA ILE A 39 -11.14 -4.07 15.48
C ILE A 39 -11.06 -3.56 14.04
N LEU A 40 -11.00 -2.24 13.87
CA LEU A 40 -10.93 -1.61 12.54
C LEU A 40 -9.68 -2.02 11.78
N ARG A 41 -8.55 -2.22 12.46
CA ARG A 41 -7.34 -2.78 11.84
C ARG A 41 -7.64 -4.09 11.10
N GLU A 42 -8.31 -5.03 11.77
CA GLU A 42 -8.59 -6.35 11.18
C GLU A 42 -9.60 -6.26 10.04
N GLU A 43 -10.65 -5.45 10.19
CA GLU A 43 -11.64 -5.25 9.14
C GLU A 43 -11.05 -4.57 7.90
N ILE A 44 -10.26 -3.51 8.09
CA ILE A 44 -9.59 -2.80 7.00
C ILE A 44 -8.63 -3.75 6.27
N MET A 45 -7.82 -4.52 7.01
CA MET A 45 -6.93 -5.53 6.41
C MET A 45 -7.70 -6.57 5.60
N ALA A 46 -8.80 -7.09 6.15
CA ALA A 46 -9.62 -8.08 5.47
C ALA A 46 -10.28 -7.51 4.20
N VAL A 47 -10.69 -6.24 4.21
CA VAL A 47 -11.27 -5.58 3.02
C VAL A 47 -10.20 -5.34 1.97
N ILE A 48 -9.04 -4.80 2.33
CA ILE A 48 -7.97 -4.52 1.36
C ILE A 48 -7.49 -5.82 0.72
N ALA A 49 -7.34 -6.91 1.50
CA ALA A 49 -6.94 -8.21 0.98
C ALA A 49 -7.95 -8.82 -0.02
N LYS A 50 -9.23 -8.40 0.00
CA LYS A 50 -10.23 -8.82 -1.00
C LYS A 50 -10.06 -8.09 -2.34
N HIS A 51 -9.49 -6.89 -2.33
CA HIS A 51 -9.41 -6.03 -3.52
C HIS A 51 -8.01 -5.93 -4.11
N VAL A 52 -6.98 -6.26 -3.32
CA VAL A 52 -5.58 -6.12 -3.70
C VAL A 52 -4.84 -7.40 -3.32
N GLN A 53 -3.99 -7.90 -4.22
CA GLN A 53 -3.00 -8.90 -3.86
C GLN A 53 -1.88 -8.20 -3.10
N ILE A 54 -1.92 -8.33 -1.78
CA ILE A 54 -0.94 -7.73 -0.87
C ILE A 54 0.10 -8.80 -0.55
N ASP A 55 1.35 -8.57 -0.94
CA ASP A 55 2.48 -9.34 -0.43
C ASP A 55 2.84 -8.79 0.96
N GLN A 56 3.05 -9.67 1.94
CA GLN A 56 3.34 -9.28 3.33
C GLN A 56 4.59 -8.39 3.44
N ASP A 57 5.53 -8.52 2.51
CA ASP A 57 6.76 -7.72 2.45
C ASP A 57 6.51 -6.23 2.14
N TYR A 58 5.33 -5.89 1.62
CA TYR A 58 4.96 -4.53 1.22
C TYR A 58 3.88 -3.90 2.11
N LEU A 59 3.58 -4.55 3.24
CA LEU A 59 2.62 -4.08 4.23
C LEU A 59 3.36 -3.64 5.50
N GLN A 60 3.13 -2.40 5.92
CA GLN A 60 3.59 -1.88 7.19
C GLN A 60 2.37 -1.42 8.01
N VAL A 61 2.26 -1.93 9.23
CA VAL A 61 1.19 -1.55 10.17
C VAL A 61 1.84 -1.08 11.46
N SER A 62 1.54 0.16 11.84
CA SER A 62 1.97 0.76 13.10
C SER A 62 0.75 1.11 13.93
N MET A 63 0.78 0.79 15.21
CA MET A 63 -0.33 1.09 16.11
C MET A 63 0.24 1.65 17.40
N ASP A 64 -0.27 2.82 17.79
CA ASP A 64 0.07 3.47 19.04
C ASP A 64 -1.16 3.51 19.96
N ARG A 65 -0.97 3.09 21.21
CA ARG A 65 -2.00 3.09 22.24
C ARG A 65 -1.56 4.00 23.37
N GLY A 66 -2.05 5.24 23.36
CA GLY A 66 -1.96 6.15 24.49
C GLY A 66 -3.06 5.91 25.53
N GLU A 67 -3.06 6.66 26.64
CA GLU A 67 -4.11 6.53 27.66
C GLU A 67 -5.49 6.96 27.14
N THR A 68 -5.56 8.06 26.39
CA THR A 68 -6.80 8.68 25.93
C THR A 68 -6.99 8.56 24.41
N MET A 69 -5.92 8.29 23.68
CA MET A 69 -5.89 8.31 22.21
C MET A 69 -5.30 7.00 21.70
N SER A 70 -5.79 6.51 20.58
CA SER A 70 -5.18 5.40 19.86
C SER A 70 -5.08 5.73 18.38
N THR A 71 -3.91 5.42 17.82
CA THR A 71 -3.56 5.74 16.44
C THR A 71 -3.22 4.46 15.70
N LEU A 72 -3.67 4.34 14.46
CA LEU A 72 -3.36 3.25 13.55
C LEU A 72 -2.87 3.85 12.24
N GLU A 73 -1.70 3.41 11.82
CA GLU A 73 -1.14 3.71 10.52
C GLU A 73 -0.99 2.41 9.74
N ILE A 74 -1.56 2.38 8.55
CA ILE A 74 -1.44 1.28 7.60
C ILE A 74 -0.83 1.85 6.33
N ASP A 75 0.25 1.24 5.89
CA ASP A 75 0.95 1.58 4.67
C ASP A 75 1.12 0.34 3.79
N ILE A 76 0.64 0.42 2.55
CA ILE A 76 0.62 -0.69 1.61
C ILE A 76 1.19 -0.22 0.28
N GLN A 77 2.21 -0.93 -0.23
CA GLN A 77 2.65 -0.77 -1.61
C GLN A 77 1.95 -1.82 -2.49
N ILE A 78 1.29 -1.34 -3.53
CA ILE A 78 0.53 -2.14 -4.47
C ILE A 78 1.36 -2.30 -5.75
N PRO A 79 1.80 -3.54 -6.07
CA PRO A 79 2.49 -3.79 -7.33
C PRO A 79 1.50 -3.67 -8.49
N ASN A 80 1.83 -2.84 -9.48
CA ASN A 80 0.99 -2.67 -10.66
C ASN A 80 1.11 -3.90 -11.58
N LYS A 81 0.07 -4.74 -11.63
CA LYS A 81 -0.01 -5.91 -12.53
C LYS A 81 -0.22 -5.56 -14.01
N SER A 82 -0.38 -4.28 -14.36
CA SER A 82 -0.75 -3.84 -15.71
C SER A 82 0.37 -3.17 -16.52
N ALA A 83 1.64 -3.44 -16.20
CA ALA A 83 2.72 -3.20 -17.15
C ALA A 83 2.75 -4.32 -18.20
N VAL A 84 1.74 -4.36 -19.09
CA VAL A 84 1.89 -5.09 -20.35
C VAL A 84 3.05 -4.42 -21.07
N PRO A 85 4.15 -5.12 -21.40
CA PRO A 85 5.18 -4.52 -22.20
C PRO A 85 4.58 -4.26 -23.58
N MET A 86 4.29 -2.98 -23.88
CA MET A 86 3.96 -2.50 -25.23
C MET A 86 5.19 -2.62 -26.17
N ALA A 87 5.74 -3.82 -26.29
CA ALA A 87 6.88 -4.14 -27.14
C ALA A 87 6.59 -5.29 -28.12
N MET A 88 5.34 -5.78 -28.20
CA MET A 88 4.93 -6.90 -29.06
C MET A 88 3.82 -6.52 -30.04
N ALA A 89 3.85 -5.28 -30.56
CA ALA A 89 3.03 -4.86 -31.70
C ALA A 89 3.92 -4.05 -32.64
N GLY A 90 4.67 -4.76 -33.48
CA GLY A 90 5.51 -4.24 -34.53
C GLY A 90 5.75 -5.33 -35.56
#